data_AF-A0A969LIW5-F1
#
_entry.id   AF-A0A969LIW5-F1
#
_cell.length_a   1.000
_cell.length_b   1.000
_cell.length_c   1.000
_cell.angle_alpha   90.00
_cell.angle_beta   90.00
_cell.angle_gamma   90.00
#
_symmetry.space_group_name_H-M   'P 1'
#
loop_
_entity.id
_entity.type
_entity.pdbx_description
1 polymer ?
#
loop_
_entity_poly.entity_id
_entity_poly.type
_entity_poly.pdbx_seq_one_letter_code
_entity_poly.pdbx_strand_id
1 'polypeptide(L)' 'MNGVLFAIVAYVLLQFAIGAWVSRRISSANDYILAGRRLGTGLVAFSVFATYFGAEAIVASGGAVYEHGLSGAL' A
#
# COMPACT_ATOMS: atom_id res chain seq x y z
N MET A 1 -18.03 -13.82 -13.01
CA MET A 1 -16.58 -13.71 -13.30
C MET A 1 -16.11 -12.25 -13.50
N ASN A 2 -16.99 -11.26 -13.29
CA ASN A 2 -16.72 -9.87 -13.69
C ASN A 2 -16.54 -8.95 -12.46
N GLY A 3 -16.97 -9.41 -11.27
CA GLY A 3 -16.93 -8.62 -10.03
C GLY A 3 -15.51 -8.37 -9.51
N VAL A 4 -14.61 -9.35 -9.64
CA VAL A 4 -13.20 -9.20 -9.21
C VAL A 4 -12.47 -8.18 -10.10
N LEU A 5 -12.63 -8.28 -11.42
CA LEU A 5 -12.06 -7.31 -12.36
C LEU A 5 -12.59 -5.90 -12.09
N PHE A 6 -13.90 -5.76 -11.88
CA PHE A 6 -14.50 -4.48 -11.50
C PHE A 6 -13.90 -3.92 -10.21
N ALA A 7 -13.74 -4.75 -9.17
CA ALA A 7 -13.14 -4.33 -7.90
C ALA A 7 -11.68 -3.88 -8.06
N ILE A 8 -10.87 -4.60 -8.84
CA ILE A 8 -9.48 -4.22 -9.12
C ILE A 8 -9.42 -2.89 -9.86
N VAL A 9 -10.20 -2.73 -10.94
CA VAL A 9 -10.23 -1.49 -11.72
C VAL A 9 -10.69 -0.32 -10.84
N ALA A 10 -11.75 -0.51 -10.05
CA ALA A 10 -12.24 0.51 -9.13
C ALA A 10 -11.18 0.90 -8.09
N TYR A 11 -10.46 -0.07 -7.52
CA TYR A 11 -9.39 0.16 -6.56
C TYR A 11 -8.24 0.99 -7.16
N VAL A 12 -7.78 0.64 -8.36
CA VAL A 12 -6.73 1.37 -9.06
C VAL A 12 -7.18 2.80 -9.40
N LEU A 13 -8.40 2.97 -9.93
CA LEU A 13 -8.95 4.28 -10.23
C LEU A 13 -9.07 5.16 -8.97
N LEU A 14 -9.48 4.57 -7.85
CA LEU A 14 -9.55 5.28 -6.57
C LEU A 14 -8.16 5.77 -6.15
N GLN A 15 -7.11 4.95 -6.26
CA GLN A 15 -5.74 5.37 -5.94
C GLN A 15 -5.29 6.55 -6.80
N PHE A 16 -5.52 6.50 -8.13
CA PHE A 16 -5.19 7.60 -9.03
C PHE A 16 -5.99 8.87 -8.71
N ALA A 17 -7.28 8.73 -8.38
CA ALA A 17 -8.11 9.87 -8.00
C ALA A 17 -7.59 10.56 -6.72
N ILE A 18 -7.19 9.78 -5.71
CA ILE A 18 -6.58 10.30 -4.49
C ILE A 18 -5.25 11.00 -4.82
N GLY A 19 -4.38 10.37 -5.61
CA GLY A 19 -3.10 10.96 -6.02
C GLY A 19 -3.27 12.29 -6.76
N ALA A 20 -4.19 12.34 -7.73
CA ALA A 20 -4.49 13.57 -8.48
C ALA A 20 -5.06 14.67 -7.58
N TRP A 21 -5.89 14.31 -6.60
CA TRP A 21 -6.45 15.27 -5.64
C TRP A 21 -5.38 15.83 -4.69
N VAL A 22 -4.52 14.96 -4.14
CA VAL A 22 -3.43 15.37 -3.24
C VAL A 22 -2.37 16.17 -3.99
N SER A 23 -2.06 15.81 -5.24
CA SER A 23 -1.06 16.52 -6.06
C SER A 23 -1.38 18.00 -6.24
N ARG A 24 -2.67 18.40 -6.21
CA ARG A 24 -3.09 19.81 -6.28
C ARG A 24 -2.75 20.60 -5.02
N ARG A 25 -2.43 19.93 -3.91
CA ARG A 25 -2.08 20.54 -2.61
C ARG A 25 -0.58 20.66 -2.38
N ILE A 26 0.25 20.13 -3.28
CA ILE A 26 1.71 20.13 -3.15
C ILE A 26 2.25 21.38 -3.83
N SER A 27 2.86 22.29 -3.06
CA SER A 27 3.42 23.55 -3.56
C SER A 27 4.95 23.63 -3.41
N SER A 28 5.52 22.86 -2.47
CA SER A 28 6.95 22.88 -2.14
C SER A 28 7.55 21.48 -2.13
N ALA A 29 8.87 21.38 -2.33
CA ALA A 29 9.63 20.14 -2.17
C ALA A 29 9.47 19.54 -0.76
N ASN A 30 9.35 20.38 0.27
CA ASN A 30 9.10 19.92 1.63
C ASN A 30 7.70 19.29 1.79
N ASP A 31 6.70 19.79 1.06
CA ASP A 31 5.37 19.19 1.04
C ASP A 31 5.35 17.87 0.25
N TYR A 32 6.18 17.77 -0.79
CA TYR A 32 6.30 16.54 -1.57
C TYR A 32 7.00 15.42 -0.80
N ILE A 33 8.13 15.72 -0.14
CA ILE A 33 8.97 14.72 0.53
C ILE A 33 8.47 14.40 1.94
N LEU A 34 8.04 15.41 2.70
CA LEU A 34 7.70 15.28 4.12
C LEU A 34 6.22 15.48 4.42
N ALA A 35 5.35 15.64 3.40
CA ALA A 35 3.95 16.00 3.58
C ALA A 35 3.77 17.22 4.51
N GLY A 36 4.71 18.17 4.45
CA GLY A 36 4.75 19.37 5.29
C GLY A 36 4.98 19.09 6.78
N ARG A 37 5.43 17.88 7.15
CA ARG A 37 5.56 17.39 8.54
C ARG A 37 4.24 17.40 9.32
N ARG A 38 3.11 17.29 8.61
CA ARG A 38 1.75 17.35 9.20
C ARG A 38 1.15 15.97 9.47
N LEU A 39 1.79 14.90 8.98
CA LEU A 39 1.35 13.53 9.22
C LEU A 39 1.66 13.12 10.66
N GLY A 40 0.64 12.69 11.40
CA GLY A 40 0.82 12.14 12.75
C GLY A 40 1.59 10.83 12.75
N THR A 41 2.17 10.47 13.90
CA THR A 41 3.02 9.27 14.07
C THR A 41 2.34 7.98 13.62
N GLY A 42 1.03 7.83 13.87
CA GLY A 42 0.26 6.68 13.42
C GLY A 42 0.24 6.51 11.90
N LEU A 43 -0.04 7.57 11.15
CA LEU A 43 -0.07 7.53 9.68
C LEU A 43 1.31 7.22 9.10
N VAL A 44 2.37 7.77 9.70
CA VAL A 44 3.74 7.49 9.30
C VAL A 44 4.08 6.02 9.56
N ALA A 45 3.74 5.49 10.74
CA ALA A 45 3.97 4.08 11.07
C ALA A 45 3.26 3.14 10.09
N PHE A 46 1.98 3.41 9.77
CA PHE A 46 1.25 2.65 8.76
C PHE A 46 1.89 2.73 7.38
N SER A 47 2.35 3.90 6.95
CA SER A 47 3.02 4.07 5.66
C SER A 47 4.31 3.26 5.57
N VAL A 48 5.11 3.25 6.65
CA VAL A 48 6.34 2.45 6.72
C VAL A 48 6.01 0.96 6.68
N PHE A 49 5.01 0.52 7.46
CA PHE A 49 4.53 -0.86 7.44
C PHE A 49 4.06 -1.28 6.05
N ALA A 50 3.24 -0.46 5.39
CA ALA A 50 2.72 -0.73 4.05
C ALA A 50 3.83 -0.80 2.99
N THR A 51 4.93 -0.06 3.19
CA THR A 51 6.10 -0.12 2.27
C THR A 51 6.94 -1.38 2.51
N TYR A 52 7.00 -1.86 3.75
CA TYR A 52 7.77 -3.04 4.11
C TYR A 52 7.11 -4.34 3.64
N PHE A 53 5.78 -4.44 3.77
CA PHE A 53 5.03 -5.65 3.39
C PHE A 53 4.45 -5.53 1.98
N GLY A 54 5.24 -5.95 0.99
CA GLY A 54 4.81 -6.06 -0.39
C GLY A 54 4.00 -7.34 -0.70
N ALA A 55 3.43 -7.40 -1.90
CA ALA A 55 2.71 -8.59 -2.39
C ALA A 55 3.62 -9.83 -2.44
N GLU A 56 4.93 -9.63 -2.66
CA GLU A 56 5.93 -10.69 -2.68
C GLU A 56 6.01 -11.43 -1.34
N ALA A 57 6.08 -10.74 -0.20
CA ALA A 57 6.08 -11.36 1.12
C ALA A 57 4.83 -12.23 1.38
N ILE A 58 3.66 -11.77 0.92
CA ILE A 58 2.40 -12.52 1.06
C ILE A 58 2.42 -13.79 0.20
N VAL A 59 2.93 -13.71 -1.04
CA VAL A 59 3.05 -14.87 -1.92
C VAL A 59 4.12 -15.85 -1.42
N ALA A 60 5.26 -15.35 -0.95
CA ALA A 60 6.36 -16.16 -0.42
C ALA A 60 5.94 -16.93 0.83
N SER A 61 5.33 -16.26 1.81
CA SER A 61 4.79 -16.91 3.02
C SER A 61 3.68 -17.91 2.67
N GLY A 62 2.77 -17.56 1.77
CA GLY A 62 1.73 -18.49 1.30
C GLY A 62 2.31 -19.74 0.64
N GLY A 63 3.36 -19.59 -0.17
CA GLY A 63 4.08 -20.69 -0.81
C GLY A 63 4.81 -21.58 0.20
N ALA A 64 5.53 -20.98 1.15
CA ALA A 64 6.23 -21.71 2.21
C ALA A 64 5.26 -22.50 3.09
N VAL A 65 4.09 -21.94 3.40
CA VAL A 65 3.03 -22.66 4.13
C VAL A 65 2.41 -23.77 3.29
N TYR A 66 2.26 -23.56 2.00
CA TYR A 66 1.77 -24.60 1.08
C TYR A 66 2.72 -25.80 1.04
N GLU A 67 4.04 -25.58 1.08
CA GLU A 67 5.06 -26.63 0.96
C GLU A 67 5.42 -27.27 2.32
N HIS A 68 5.52 -26.49 3.39
CA HIS A 68 6.00 -26.92 4.71
C HIS A 68 4.92 -26.89 5.81
N GLY A 69 3.65 -26.64 5.46
CA GLY A 69 2.57 -26.50 6.42
C GLY A 69 2.79 -25.31 7.37
N LEU A 70 2.25 -25.39 8.60
CA LEU A 70 2.40 -24.32 9.60
C LEU A 70 3.86 -23.98 9.95
N SER A 71 4.79 -24.89 9.70
CA SER A 71 6.22 -24.64 9.93
C SER A 71 6.83 -23.66 8.93
N GLY A 72 6.23 -23.52 7.74
CA GLY A 72 6.61 -22.51 6.75
C GLY A 72 5.97 -21.14 6.97
N ALA A 73 5.16 -20.98 8.03
CA ALA A 73 4.60 -19.68 8.42
C ALA A 73 5.52 -18.88 9.37
N LEU A 74 6.57 -19.52 9.89
CA LEU A 74 7.59 -18.97 10.78
C LEU A 74 8.83 -18.55 9.99
#